data_AF-A0A354A3E4-F1
#
_entry.id   AF-A0A354A3E4-F1
#
_cell.length_a   1.000
_cell.length_b   1.000
_cell.length_c   1.000
_cell.angle_alpha   90.00
_cell.angle_beta   90.00
_cell.angle_gamma   90.00
#
_symmetry.space_group_name_H-M   'P 1'
#
loop_
_entity.id
_entity.type
_entity.pdbx_description
1 polymer ?
#
loop_
_entity_poly.entity_id
_entity_poly.type
_entity_poly.pdbx_seq_one_letter_code
_entity_poly.pdbx_strand_id
1 'polypeptide(L)' 'MGYRSLAEAVILQSLEDLSDPRHRDESREFFGGEGFKLYGDIAALTVRSKLKIIHLAKGRHNDRTNGIRRA' A
#
# COMPACT_ATOMS: atom_id res chain seq x y z
N MET A 1 -5.12 20.84 -11.47
CA MET A 1 -4.48 19.56 -11.08
C MET A 1 -4.67 18.57 -12.22
N GLY A 2 -3.63 17.84 -12.61
CA GLY A 2 -3.72 16.85 -13.70
C GLY A 2 -4.02 15.44 -13.18
N TYR A 3 -4.46 14.55 -14.07
CA TYR A 3 -4.76 13.15 -13.74
C TYR A 3 -3.59 12.42 -13.06
N ARG A 4 -2.35 12.76 -13.41
CA ARG A 4 -1.14 12.25 -12.76
C ARG A 4 -1.10 12.57 -11.26
N SER A 5 -1.25 13.84 -10.91
CA SER A 5 -1.19 14.29 -9.51
C SER A 5 -2.35 13.74 -8.69
N LEU A 6 -3.52 13.58 -9.29
CA LEU A 6 -4.65 12.91 -8.65
C LEU A 6 -4.34 11.43 -8.38
N ALA A 7 -3.72 10.74 -9.34
CA ALA A 7 -3.35 9.35 -9.15
C ALA A 7 -2.29 9.16 -8.06
N GLU A 8 -1.28 10.05 -8.02
CA GLU A 8 -0.29 10.11 -6.95
C GLU A 8 -0.96 10.33 -5.58
N ALA A 9 -1.91 11.27 -5.49
CA ALA A 9 -2.65 11.55 -4.26
C ALA A 9 -3.47 10.34 -3.78
N VAL A 10 -4.15 9.63 -4.69
CA VAL A 10 -4.90 8.42 -4.34
C VAL A 10 -3.97 7.32 -3.83
N ILE A 11 -2.81 7.12 -4.46
CA ILE A 11 -1.82 6.12 -3.99
C ILE A 11 -1.32 6.48 -2.58
N LEU A 12 -1.05 7.76 -2.32
CA LEU A 12 -0.58 8.23 -1.02
C LEU A 12 -1.67 8.10 0.06
N GLN A 13 -2.91 8.46 -0.25
CA GLN A 13 -4.04 8.29 0.67
C GLN A 13 -4.24 6.82 1.03
N SER A 14 -4.27 5.93 0.02
CA SER A 14 -4.38 4.49 0.27
C SER A 14 -3.23 3.94 1.11
N LEU A 15 -2.02 4.49 1.01
CA LEU A 15 -0.89 4.11 1.87
C LEU A 15 -1.10 4.53 3.33
N GLU A 16 -1.65 5.73 3.57
CA GLU A 16 -1.99 6.22 4.91
C GLU A 16 -3.11 5.36 5.54
N ASP A 17 -4.14 5.08 4.76
CA ASP A 17 -5.33 4.32 5.16
C ASP A 17 -5.02 2.87 5.59
N LEU A 18 -3.88 2.30 5.19
CA LEU A 18 -3.40 1.02 5.71
C LEU A 18 -3.16 1.01 7.23
N SER A 19 -2.97 2.19 7.83
CA SER A 19 -2.81 2.36 9.27
C SER A 19 -4.12 2.57 10.02
N ASP A 20 -5.22 2.85 9.31
CA ASP A 20 -6.56 2.98 9.91
C ASP A 20 -7.34 1.66 9.76
N PRO A 21 -7.71 0.98 10.85
CA PRO A 21 -8.48 -0.27 10.78
C PRO A 21 -9.79 -0.18 9.98
N ARG A 22 -10.38 1.01 9.85
CA ARG A 22 -11.64 1.23 9.12
C ARG A 22 -11.47 1.18 7.60
N HIS A 23 -10.28 1.52 7.11
CA HIS A 23 -9.98 1.64 5.67
C HIS A 23 -8.92 0.63 5.20
N ARG A 24 -8.20 -0.01 6.13
CA ARG A 24 -7.09 -0.90 5.84
C ARG A 24 -7.40 -2.01 4.84
N ASP A 25 -8.58 -2.64 4.94
CA ASP A 25 -8.92 -3.77 4.08
C ASP A 25 -9.21 -3.32 2.63
N GLU A 26 -9.87 -2.16 2.47
CA GLU A 26 -10.05 -1.51 1.15
C GLU A 26 -8.70 -1.12 0.54
N SER A 27 -7.80 -0.54 1.33
CA SER A 27 -6.44 -0.20 0.86
C SER A 27 -5.62 -1.43 0.49
N ARG A 28 -5.76 -2.54 1.23
CA ARG A 28 -5.11 -3.82 0.90
C ARG A 28 -5.62 -4.37 -0.43
N GLU A 29 -6.93 -4.31 -0.66
CA GLU A 29 -7.53 -4.70 -1.93
C GLU A 29 -7.01 -3.82 -3.07
N PHE A 30 -6.95 -2.50 -2.86
CA PHE A 30 -6.40 -1.55 -3.84
C PHE A 30 -4.97 -1.91 -4.26
N PHE A 31 -4.06 -2.13 -3.29
CA PHE A 31 -2.65 -2.50 -3.58
C PHE A 31 -2.49 -3.93 -4.12
N GLY A 32 -3.46 -4.81 -3.90
CA GLY A 32 -3.48 -6.17 -4.42
C GLY A 32 -4.12 -6.32 -5.80
N GLY A 33 -4.91 -5.33 -6.24
CA GLY A 33 -5.75 -5.42 -7.44
C GLY A 33 -5.30 -4.55 -8.61
N GLU A 34 -6.14 -4.50 -9.65
CA GLU A 34 -5.93 -3.69 -10.86
C GLU A 34 -5.95 -2.18 -10.57
N GLY A 35 -6.56 -1.76 -9.45
CA GLY A 35 -6.59 -0.36 -9.01
C GLY A 35 -5.18 0.23 -8.89
N PHE A 36 -4.30 -0.39 -8.11
CA PHE A 36 -2.94 0.11 -7.96
C PHE A 36 -2.13 0.08 -9.27
N LYS A 37 -2.38 -0.91 -10.14
CA LYS A 37 -1.71 -1.01 -11.45
C LYS A 37 -2.05 0.19 -12.33
N LEU A 38 -3.34 0.46 -12.51
CA LEU A 38 -3.87 1.58 -13.30
C LEU A 38 -3.42 2.93 -12.75
N TYR A 39 -3.59 3.16 -11.45
CA TYR A 39 -3.19 4.42 -10.82
C TYR A 39 -1.67 4.60 -10.86
N GLY A 40 -0.90 3.52 -10.73
CA GLY A 40 0.54 3.56 -10.90
C GLY A 40 0.98 3.89 -12.34
N ASP A 41 0.23 3.46 -13.35
CA ASP A 41 0.50 3.84 -14.75
C ASP A 41 0.19 5.33 -14.98
N ILE A 42 -0.93 5.83 -14.47
CA ILE A 42 -1.32 7.26 -14.56
C ILE A 42 -0.32 8.15 -13.81
N ALA A 43 0.17 7.70 -12.65
CA ALA A 43 1.21 8.37 -11.87
C ALA A 43 2.62 8.25 -12.48
N ALA A 44 2.76 7.56 -13.63
CA ALA A 44 4.03 7.27 -14.29
C ALA A 44 5.07 6.59 -13.36
N LEU A 45 4.60 5.70 -12.48
CA LEU A 45 5.47 4.92 -11.61
C LEU A 45 6.19 3.83 -12.40
N THR A 46 7.52 3.79 -12.27
CA THR A 46 8.31 2.67 -12.77
C THR A 46 7.92 1.37 -12.09
N VAL A 47 8.15 0.23 -12.75
CA VAL A 47 7.95 -1.11 -12.15
C VAL A 47 8.67 -1.22 -10.80
N ARG A 48 9.90 -0.68 -10.70
CA ARG A 48 10.66 -0.66 -9.45
C ARG A 48 9.97 0.14 -8.34
N SER A 49 9.39 1.29 -8.67
CA SER A 49 8.63 2.10 -7.71
C SER A 49 7.37 1.38 -7.25
N LYS A 50 6.62 0.75 -8.17
CA LYS A 50 5.43 -0.04 -7.84
C LYS A 50 5.75 -1.19 -6.88
N LEU A 51 6.84 -1.93 -7.15
CA LEU A 51 7.28 -3.03 -6.28
C LEU A 51 7.68 -2.55 -4.87
N LYS A 52 8.36 -1.40 -4.76
CA LYS A 52 8.69 -0.81 -3.45
C LYS A 52 7.42 -0.46 -2.66
N ILE A 53 6.42 0.13 -3.30
CA ILE A 53 5.15 0.49 -2.66
C ILE A 53 4.41 -0.77 -2.22
N ILE A 54 4.33 -1.81 -3.06
CA ILE A 54 3.72 -3.09 -2.67
C ILE A 54 4.44 -3.70 -1.46
N HIS A 55 5.77 -3.63 -1.43
CA HIS A 55 6.55 -4.11 -0.29
C HIS A 55 6.24 -3.34 1.00
N LEU A 56 6.11 -2.01 0.92
CA LEU A 56 5.69 -1.17 2.05
C LEU A 56 4.25 -1.50 2.50
N ALA A 57 3.33 -1.65 1.55
CA ALA A 57 1.93 -1.92 1.82
C ALA A 57 1.67 -3.30 2.45
N LYS A 58 2.48 -4.30 2.10
CA LYS A 58 2.37 -5.64 2.69
C LYS A 58 2.92 -5.73 4.11
N GLY A 59 3.80 -4.81 4.51
CA GLY A 59 4.41 -4.78 5.84
C GLY A 59 5.26 -6.01 6.17
N ARG A 60 6.32 -5.83 6.97
CA ARG A 60 7.07 -6.95 7.55
C ARG A 60 6.14 -7.79 8.41
N HIS A 61 5.88 -9.01 8.00
CA HIS A 61 5.34 -10.06 8.86
C HIS A 61 6.42 -10.51 9.87
N ASN A 62 6.89 -9.61 10.73
CA ASN A 62 7.87 -9.92 11.77
C ASN A 62 7.69 -8.97 12.95
N ASP A 63 6.92 -9.40 13.95
CA ASP A 63 7.32 -9.48 15.37
C ASP A 63 6.10 -9.51 16.32
N ARG A 64 5.48 -10.69 16.47
CA ARG A 64 4.54 -11.00 17.58
C ARG A 64 4.61 -12.48 18.01
N THR A 65 5.74 -13.14 17.86
CA THR A 65 5.90 -14.56 18.26
C THR A 65 7.00 -14.82 19.28
N ASN A 66 7.57 -13.80 19.94
CA ASN A 66 8.59 -14.03 20.99
C ASN A 66 8.17 -13.65 22.42
N GLY A 67 6.87 -13.69 22.71
CA GLY A 67 6.31 -13.31 24.02
C GLY A 67 5.80 -14.45 24.90
N ILE A 68 5.95 -15.74 24.52
CA ILE A 68 5.40 -16.85 25.33
C ILE A 68 6.31 -18.08 25.29
N ARG A 69 7.52 -18.00 25.86
CA ARG A 69 8.29 -19.17 26.35
C ARG A 69 9.26 -18.76 27.46
N ARG A 70 8.74 -18.23 28.57
CA ARG A 70 9.40 -18.30 29.88
C ARG A 70 8.33 -18.47 30.95
N ALA A 71 8.02 -19.72 31.25
CA ALA A 71 7.43 -20.20 32.50
C ALA A 71 8.11 -21.53 32.80
#